data_AF-A0A9W9M4R6-F1
#
_entry.id   AF-A0A9W9M4R6-F1
#
_cell.length_a   1.000
_cell.length_b   1.000
_cell.length_c   1.000
_cell.angle_alpha   90.00
_cell.angle_beta   90.00
_cell.angle_gamma   90.00
#
_symmetry.space_group_name_H-M   'P 1'
#
loop_
_entity.id
_entity.type
_entity.pdbx_description
1 polymer ?
#
loop_
_entity_poly.entity_id
_entity_poly.type
_entity_poly.pdbx_seq_one_letter_code
_entity_poly.pdbx_strand_id
1 'polypeptide(L)'
;MVRFYRPSELDLSLGKHSRAFNAPTRAEVDVTEAVLERLRPSLNDTDDWNTALSQLHDEGYRPQLIFIDTGLVTQLNETNRRNFLDLFRAIAEFDGYRAGQLMVERCRTPEEVIDPEIFALKMQHLVLSIKSRTFALGSVKIGDILSEVLTMVRGHHVRFEGDFVNVVISCLLLEGIGRSLNPNLDLFKSALPILRQLGSGSSFLETVRSGDYSMLWVWVGLEARGMLQASVESVEHCVKYDQLSPNI
;
A
#
# COMPACT_ATOMS: atom_id res chain seq x y z
N MET A 1 -4.94 -10.24 14.29
CA MET A 1 -5.43 -10.15 15.69
C MET A 1 -4.82 -8.91 16.32
N VAL A 2 -5.55 -8.16 17.14
CA VAL A 2 -5.00 -6.99 17.86
C VAL A 2 -4.84 -7.36 19.33
N ARG A 3 -3.64 -7.16 19.87
CA ARG A 3 -3.32 -7.30 21.30
C ARG A 3 -3.07 -5.93 21.88
N PHE A 4 -3.46 -5.69 23.13
CA PHE A 4 -3.02 -4.51 23.86
C PHE A 4 -1.94 -4.90 24.84
N TYR A 5 -0.92 -4.05 24.95
CA TYR A 5 0.09 -4.19 25.98
C TYR A 5 0.30 -2.84 26.65
N ARG A 6 0.72 -2.87 27.91
CA ARG A 6 1.20 -1.70 28.62
C ARG A 6 2.73 -1.81 28.67
N PRO A 7 3.49 -0.83 28.18
CA PRO A 7 4.94 -0.79 28.38
C PRO A 7 5.22 -0.50 29.87
N SER A 8 5.08 -1.51 30.71
CA SER A 8 5.70 -1.52 32.03
C SER A 8 7.09 -2.13 31.85
N GLU A 9 8.10 -1.29 32.02
CA GLU A 9 9.54 -1.54 31.83
C GLU A 9 10.02 -1.36 30.38
N LEU A 10 10.80 -0.30 30.18
CA LEU A 10 11.73 -0.17 29.06
C LEU A 10 12.74 -1.33 29.14
N ASP A 11 12.39 -2.47 28.55
CA ASP A 11 13.38 -3.49 28.20
C ASP A 11 14.21 -2.97 27.02
N LEU A 12 15.12 -2.03 27.32
CA LEU A 12 16.15 -1.48 26.42
C LEU A 12 17.22 -2.54 26.08
N SER A 13 16.84 -3.80 25.92
CA SER A 13 17.71 -4.79 25.28
C SER A 13 17.78 -4.48 23.78
N LEU A 14 18.76 -3.64 23.42
CA LEU A 14 19.32 -3.49 22.07
C LEU A 14 20.00 -4.78 21.55
N GLY A 15 19.74 -5.94 22.18
CA GLY A 15 20.16 -7.26 21.71
C GLY A 15 19.02 -7.96 20.98
N LYS A 16 19.26 -8.29 19.69
CA LYS A 16 18.47 -9.18 18.81
C LYS A 16 17.22 -9.77 19.47
N HIS A 17 16.07 -9.10 19.30
CA HIS A 17 14.79 -9.62 19.75
C HIS A 17 14.44 -10.91 18.98
N SER A 18 14.60 -12.06 19.63
CA SER A 18 13.99 -13.34 19.25
C SER A 18 12.58 -13.52 19.83
N ARG A 19 11.95 -12.45 20.35
CA ARG A 19 10.67 -12.47 21.06
C ARG A 19 9.45 -12.90 20.22
N ALA A 20 9.56 -12.96 18.89
CA ALA A 20 8.46 -13.28 17.99
C ALA A 20 7.94 -14.74 18.10
N PHE A 21 8.66 -15.64 18.80
CA PHE A 21 8.32 -17.06 18.86
C PHE A 21 7.68 -17.54 20.18
N ASN A 22 7.52 -16.68 21.19
CA ASN A 22 6.98 -17.10 22.49
C ASN A 22 5.47 -16.83 22.58
N ALA A 23 4.72 -17.82 23.06
CA ALA A 23 3.30 -17.66 23.38
C ALA A 23 3.09 -16.54 24.41
N PRO A 24 1.98 -15.77 24.32
CA PRO A 24 1.71 -14.70 25.27
C PRO A 24 1.64 -15.25 26.68
N THR A 25 2.26 -14.55 27.63
CA THR A 25 2.17 -14.91 29.05
C THR A 25 0.77 -14.60 29.57
N ARG A 26 0.34 -15.29 30.63
CA ARG A 26 -0.99 -15.10 31.23
C ARG A 26 -1.27 -13.63 31.58
N ALA A 27 -0.27 -12.93 32.11
CA ALA A 27 -0.36 -11.50 32.41
C ALA A 27 -0.64 -10.63 31.17
N GLU A 28 -0.10 -10.98 29.99
CA GLU A 28 -0.35 -10.23 28.76
C GLU A 28 -1.75 -10.48 28.19
N VAL A 29 -2.27 -11.70 28.37
CA VAL A 29 -3.66 -12.05 28.02
C VAL A 29 -4.61 -11.28 28.92
N ASP A 30 -4.34 -11.24 30.22
CA ASP A 30 -5.15 -10.53 31.21
C ASP A 30 -5.20 -9.02 30.92
N VAL A 31 -4.10 -8.41 30.48
CA VAL A 31 -4.06 -7.00 30.03
C VAL A 31 -4.95 -6.75 28.82
N THR A 32 -4.94 -7.66 27.85
CA THR A 32 -5.77 -7.50 26.65
C THR A 32 -7.26 -7.62 26.99
N GLU A 33 -7.64 -8.58 27.83
CA GLU A 33 -9.03 -8.72 28.27
C GLU A 33 -9.50 -7.51 29.08
N ALA A 34 -8.67 -6.96 29.97
CA ALA A 34 -9.01 -5.76 30.73
C ALA A 34 -9.27 -4.54 29.82
N VAL A 35 -8.51 -4.40 28.73
CA VAL A 35 -8.75 -3.36 27.72
C VAL A 35 -10.05 -3.63 26.95
N LEU A 36 -10.30 -4.88 26.55
CA LEU A 36 -11.52 -5.25 25.84
C LEU A 36 -12.77 -5.05 26.69
N GLU A 37 -12.74 -5.33 28.00
CA GLU A 37 -13.85 -5.05 28.91
C GLU A 37 -14.23 -3.56 28.96
N ARG A 38 -13.25 -2.66 28.84
CA ARG A 38 -13.48 -1.21 28.79
C ARG A 38 -14.01 -0.73 27.45
N LEU A 39 -13.65 -1.41 26.36
CA LEU A 39 -14.07 -1.05 25.01
C LEU A 39 -15.45 -1.65 24.62
N ARG A 40 -15.82 -2.82 25.18
CA ARG A 40 -17.10 -3.51 24.90
C ARG A 40 -18.34 -2.61 25.04
N PRO A 41 -18.47 -1.75 26.07
CA PRO A 41 -19.64 -0.87 26.22
C PRO A 41 -19.81 0.12 25.06
N SER A 42 -18.71 0.53 24.43
CA SER A 42 -18.69 1.54 23.37
C SER A 42 -18.74 0.96 21.96
N LEU A 43 -19.01 -0.35 21.79
CA LEU A 43 -18.95 -1.02 20.48
C LEU A 43 -19.86 -0.41 19.40
N ASN A 44 -20.98 0.19 19.81
CA ASN A 44 -21.99 0.72 18.89
C ASN A 44 -21.91 2.25 18.71
N ASP A 45 -21.04 2.93 19.45
CA ASP A 45 -20.89 4.38 19.40
C ASP A 45 -19.43 4.74 19.08
N THR A 46 -19.22 5.36 17.92
CA THR A 46 -17.89 5.69 17.41
C THR A 46 -17.21 6.77 18.24
N ASP A 47 -17.95 7.73 18.80
CA ASP A 47 -17.39 8.85 19.56
C ASP A 47 -16.96 8.38 20.95
N ASP A 48 -17.80 7.57 21.61
CA ASP A 48 -17.45 6.94 22.88
C ASP A 48 -16.28 5.96 22.72
N TRP A 49 -16.24 5.20 21.62
CA TRP A 49 -15.14 4.28 21.29
C TRP A 49 -13.81 5.03 21.13
N ASN A 50 -13.81 6.12 20.36
CA ASN A 50 -12.62 6.94 20.16
C ASN A 50 -12.15 7.62 21.46
N THR A 51 -13.10 8.03 22.32
CA THR A 51 -12.80 8.62 23.63
C THR A 51 -12.15 7.58 24.55
N ALA A 52 -12.72 6.37 24.63
CA ALA A 52 -12.17 5.28 25.42
C ALA A 52 -10.77 4.85 24.93
N LEU A 53 -10.57 4.78 23.61
CA LEU A 53 -9.25 4.51 23.02
C LEU A 53 -8.22 5.59 23.36
N SER A 54 -8.62 6.86 23.35
CA SER A 54 -7.74 7.98 23.71
C SER A 54 -7.32 7.91 25.18
N GLN A 55 -8.26 7.62 26.09
CA GLN A 55 -7.95 7.40 27.51
C GLN A 55 -6.98 6.24 27.72
N LEU A 56 -7.21 5.10 27.04
CA LEU A 56 -6.30 3.96 27.07
C LEU A 56 -4.91 4.33 26.55
N HIS A 57 -4.83 5.14 25.49
CA HIS A 57 -3.56 5.64 24.97
C HIS A 57 -2.81 6.49 25.99
N ASP A 58 -3.51 7.40 26.68
CA ASP A 58 -2.95 8.29 27.71
C ASP A 58 -2.47 7.52 28.94
N GLU A 59 -3.16 6.43 29.31
CA GLU A 59 -2.76 5.50 30.37
C GLU A 59 -1.55 4.62 30.01
N GLY A 60 -1.08 4.73 28.76
CA GLY A 60 0.10 4.06 28.24
C GLY A 60 -0.17 2.75 27.52
N TYR A 61 -1.43 2.34 27.32
CA TYR A 61 -1.72 1.15 26.52
C TYR A 61 -1.37 1.39 25.05
N ARG A 62 -0.84 0.36 24.39
CA ARG A 62 -0.49 0.40 22.98
C ARG A 62 -1.09 -0.81 22.25
N PRO A 63 -1.78 -0.61 21.13
CA PRO A 63 -2.22 -1.71 20.29
C PRO A 63 -1.02 -2.32 19.55
N GLN A 64 -1.05 -3.63 19.37
CA GLN A 64 -0.09 -4.41 18.62
C GLN A 64 -0.83 -5.30 17.62
N LEU A 65 -0.44 -5.21 16.35
CA LEU A 65 -0.96 -6.09 15.32
C LEU A 65 -0.18 -7.41 15.33
N ILE A 66 -0.90 -8.51 15.51
CA ILE A 66 -0.37 -9.88 15.49
C ILE A 66 -0.81 -10.57 14.21
N PHE A 67 0.18 -10.99 13.42
CA PHE A 67 0.01 -11.85 12.25
C PHE A 67 -0.03 -13.31 12.70
N ILE A 68 -1.13 -13.98 12.40
CA ILE A 68 -1.36 -15.39 12.77
C ILE A 68 -1.45 -16.31 11.55
N ASP A 69 -1.75 -15.72 10.38
CA ASP A 69 -1.90 -16.43 9.13
C ASP A 69 -0.78 -16.00 8.18
N THR A 70 -0.09 -17.00 7.62
CA THR A 70 1.00 -16.85 6.65
C THR A 70 0.69 -17.61 5.36
N GLY A 71 -0.57 -17.96 5.10
CA GLY A 71 -0.98 -18.80 3.97
C GLY A 71 -0.68 -18.22 2.59
N LEU A 72 -0.52 -16.90 2.49
CA LEU A 72 -0.16 -16.18 1.25
C LEU A 72 1.29 -15.67 1.25
N VAL A 73 2.15 -16.15 2.14
CA VAL A 73 3.57 -15.76 2.11
C VAL A 73 4.23 -16.41 0.90
N THR A 74 4.77 -15.58 0.00
CA THR A 74 5.59 -16.01 -1.14
C THR A 74 6.90 -15.24 -1.15
N GLN A 75 7.95 -15.87 -1.69
CA GLN A 75 9.23 -15.25 -1.96
C GLN A 75 9.43 -15.17 -3.47
N LEU A 76 9.62 -13.95 -3.99
CA LEU A 76 10.00 -13.77 -5.38
C LEU A 76 11.49 -14.10 -5.55
N ASN A 77 11.80 -15.02 -6.45
CA ASN A 77 13.17 -15.22 -6.93
C ASN A 77 13.67 -13.98 -7.71
N GLU A 78 14.97 -13.90 -7.99
CA GLU A 78 15.57 -12.72 -8.65
C GLU A 78 14.95 -12.40 -10.02
N THR A 79 14.60 -13.41 -10.80
CA THR A 79 13.97 -13.23 -12.11
C THR A 79 12.55 -12.69 -11.98
N ASN A 80 11.73 -13.28 -11.11
CA ASN A 80 10.37 -12.83 -10.84
C ASN A 80 10.34 -11.43 -10.23
N ARG A 81 11.31 -11.12 -9.35
CA ARG A 81 11.48 -9.77 -8.79
C ARG A 81 11.80 -8.75 -9.87
N ARG A 82 12.76 -9.04 -10.77
CA ARG A 82 13.07 -8.16 -11.92
C ARG A 82 11.85 -7.99 -12.84
N ASN A 83 11.15 -9.08 -13.15
CA ASN A 83 9.95 -9.05 -13.96
C ASN A 83 8.86 -8.15 -13.36
N PHE A 84 8.67 -8.25 -12.04
CA PHE A 84 7.75 -7.41 -11.30
C PHE A 84 8.16 -5.94 -11.33
N LEU A 85 9.44 -5.62 -11.12
CA LEU A 85 9.95 -4.25 -11.12
C LEU A 85 9.82 -3.59 -12.50
N ASP A 86 10.15 -4.29 -13.58
CA ASP A 86 10.02 -3.76 -14.94
C ASP A 86 8.55 -3.47 -15.30
N LEU A 87 7.64 -4.38 -14.91
CA LEU A 87 6.21 -4.18 -15.10
C LEU A 87 5.72 -2.97 -14.30
N PHE A 88 6.13 -2.87 -13.03
CA PHE A 88 5.75 -1.77 -12.16
C PHE A 88 6.30 -0.43 -12.67
N ARG A 89 7.53 -0.41 -13.21
CA ARG A 89 8.14 0.74 -13.89
C ARG A 89 7.28 1.20 -15.06
N ALA A 90 6.94 0.30 -15.99
CA ALA A 90 6.14 0.64 -17.16
C ALA A 90 4.78 1.25 -16.77
N ILE A 91 4.12 0.69 -15.76
CA ILE A 91 2.86 1.24 -15.23
C ILE A 91 3.07 2.62 -14.60
N ALA A 92 4.13 2.82 -13.82
CA ALA A 92 4.43 4.10 -13.16
C ALA A 92 4.77 5.22 -14.15
N GLU A 93 5.37 4.88 -15.28
CA GLU A 93 5.67 5.80 -16.39
C GLU A 93 4.45 6.05 -17.31
N PHE A 94 3.29 5.47 -16.96
CA PHE A 94 2.06 5.48 -17.75
C PHE A 94 2.20 4.84 -19.15
N ASP A 95 3.13 3.90 -19.29
CA ASP A 95 3.35 3.09 -20.49
C ASP A 95 2.67 1.71 -20.33
N GLY A 96 1.35 1.72 -20.48
CA GLY A 96 0.55 0.49 -20.41
C GLY A 96 0.76 -0.44 -21.60
N TYR A 97 1.17 0.07 -22.75
CA TYR A 97 1.51 -0.75 -23.91
C TYR A 97 2.75 -1.61 -23.61
N ARG A 98 3.82 -0.99 -23.09
CA ARG A 98 5.01 -1.72 -22.64
C ARG A 98 4.68 -2.68 -21.51
N ALA A 99 3.84 -2.28 -20.56
CA ALA A 99 3.38 -3.16 -19.49
C ALA A 99 2.69 -4.42 -20.06
N GLY A 100 1.81 -4.25 -21.06
CA GLY A 100 1.14 -5.35 -21.74
C GLY A 100 2.11 -6.27 -22.48
N GLN A 101 3.10 -5.73 -23.20
CA GLN A 101 4.15 -6.52 -23.84
C GLN A 101 4.94 -7.35 -22.82
N LEU A 102 5.37 -6.73 -21.72
CA LEU A 102 6.11 -7.42 -20.66
C LEU A 102 5.30 -8.56 -20.04
N MET A 103 3.99 -8.38 -19.87
CA MET A 103 3.09 -9.43 -19.36
C MET A 103 2.98 -10.61 -20.32
N VAL A 104 2.92 -10.36 -21.63
CA VAL A 104 2.86 -11.40 -22.67
C VAL A 104 4.20 -12.13 -22.80
N GLU A 105 5.29 -11.38 -22.95
CA GLU A 105 6.65 -11.92 -23.17
C GLU A 105 7.12 -12.81 -22.01
N ARG A 106 6.66 -12.53 -20.79
CA ARG A 106 7.16 -13.14 -19.55
C ARG A 106 6.13 -14.03 -18.86
N CYS A 107 5.01 -14.32 -19.52
CA CYS A 107 4.06 -15.33 -19.03
C CYS A 107 4.60 -16.75 -19.28
N ARG A 108 3.97 -17.76 -18.67
CA ARG A 108 4.42 -19.16 -18.75
C ARG A 108 4.32 -19.76 -20.15
N THR A 109 3.37 -19.29 -20.94
CA THR A 109 3.04 -19.82 -22.27
C THR A 109 2.78 -18.67 -23.25
N PRO A 110 3.81 -17.87 -23.62
CA PRO A 110 3.64 -16.71 -24.51
C PRO A 110 3.03 -17.08 -25.87
N GLU A 111 3.34 -18.27 -26.37
CA GLU A 111 2.82 -18.82 -27.62
C GLU A 111 1.32 -19.16 -27.59
N GLU A 112 0.73 -19.34 -26.40
CA GLU A 112 -0.70 -19.61 -26.23
C GLU A 112 -1.52 -18.33 -26.05
N VAL A 113 -0.87 -17.16 -26.03
CA VAL A 113 -1.55 -15.87 -25.83
C VAL A 113 -2.38 -15.52 -27.07
N ILE A 114 -3.63 -15.17 -26.82
CA ILE A 114 -4.58 -14.76 -27.85
C ILE A 114 -4.47 -13.25 -28.05
N ASP A 115 -4.31 -12.82 -29.30
CA ASP A 115 -4.25 -11.41 -29.70
C ASP A 115 -3.35 -10.54 -28.79
N PRO A 116 -2.05 -10.86 -28.67
CA PRO A 116 -1.13 -10.18 -27.75
C PRO A 116 -1.05 -8.66 -27.98
N GLU A 117 -1.18 -8.22 -29.23
CA GLU A 117 -1.21 -6.80 -29.59
C GLU A 117 -2.46 -6.09 -29.06
N ILE A 118 -3.62 -6.74 -29.17
CA ILE A 118 -4.87 -6.21 -28.64
C ILE A 118 -4.80 -6.15 -27.11
N PHE A 119 -4.20 -7.15 -26.48
CA PHE A 119 -3.95 -7.13 -25.04
C PHE A 119 -3.09 -5.92 -24.62
N ALA A 120 -1.97 -5.66 -25.32
CA ALA A 120 -1.11 -4.52 -25.04
C ALA A 120 -1.82 -3.17 -25.24
N LEU A 121 -2.61 -3.02 -26.30
CA LEU A 121 -3.43 -1.82 -26.53
C LEU A 121 -4.47 -1.62 -25.43
N LYS A 122 -5.15 -2.69 -24.98
CA LYS A 122 -6.13 -2.59 -23.88
C LYS A 122 -5.44 -2.20 -22.56
N MET A 123 -4.25 -2.72 -22.28
CA MET A 123 -3.44 -2.29 -21.13
C MET A 123 -3.06 -0.81 -21.21
N GLN A 124 -2.70 -0.30 -22.39
CA GLN A 124 -2.47 1.14 -22.60
C GLN A 124 -3.71 1.97 -22.27
N HIS A 125 -4.87 1.58 -22.78
CA HIS A 125 -6.13 2.27 -22.48
C HIS A 125 -6.45 2.27 -20.99
N LEU A 126 -6.24 1.14 -20.30
CA LEU A 126 -6.44 1.04 -18.86
C LEU A 126 -5.51 2.00 -18.11
N VAL A 127 -4.21 1.98 -18.39
CA VAL A 127 -3.22 2.84 -17.72
C VAL A 127 -3.48 4.33 -17.98
N LEU A 128 -3.89 4.70 -19.18
CA LEU A 128 -4.30 6.09 -19.48
C LEU A 128 -5.59 6.49 -18.75
N SER A 129 -6.54 5.56 -18.59
CA SER A 129 -7.76 5.80 -17.81
C SER A 129 -7.46 6.01 -16.33
N ILE A 130 -6.42 5.36 -15.81
CA ILE A 130 -5.91 5.59 -14.47
C ILE A 130 -5.33 6.99 -14.41
N LYS A 131 -4.44 7.36 -15.34
CA LYS A 131 -3.81 8.70 -15.39
C LYS A 131 -4.85 9.81 -15.24
N SER A 132 -5.93 9.79 -16.02
CA SER A 132 -6.97 10.83 -15.98
C SER A 132 -7.75 10.86 -14.66
N ARG A 133 -7.95 9.70 -14.00
CA ARG A 133 -8.66 9.60 -12.72
C ARG A 133 -7.76 9.79 -11.51
N THR A 134 -6.47 9.50 -11.60
CA THR A 134 -5.50 9.79 -10.53
C THR A 134 -5.33 11.29 -10.34
N PHE A 135 -5.61 12.15 -11.34
CA PHE A 135 -5.67 13.60 -11.13
C PHE A 135 -6.90 14.05 -10.32
N ALA A 136 -7.90 13.19 -10.12
CA ALA A 136 -9.01 13.37 -9.20
C ALA A 136 -8.85 12.39 -8.01
N LEU A 137 -7.91 12.69 -7.09
CA LEU A 137 -7.51 11.84 -5.96
C LEU A 137 -8.61 11.60 -4.90
N GLY A 138 -9.69 10.90 -5.23
CA GLY A 138 -10.69 10.52 -4.23
C GLY A 138 -11.42 9.20 -4.50
N SER A 139 -11.44 8.71 -5.74
CA SER A 139 -12.40 7.66 -6.13
C SER A 139 -11.80 6.44 -6.84
N VAL A 140 -10.49 6.41 -7.09
CA VAL A 140 -9.90 5.27 -7.82
C VAL A 140 -9.77 4.08 -6.88
N LYS A 141 -10.59 3.04 -7.13
CA LYS A 141 -10.47 1.73 -6.49
C LYS A 141 -9.41 0.95 -7.26
N ILE A 142 -8.28 0.67 -6.62
CA ILE A 142 -7.20 -0.15 -7.21
C ILE A 142 -7.75 -1.55 -7.54
N GLY A 143 -8.72 -2.03 -6.76
CA GLY A 143 -9.39 -3.31 -6.95
C GLY A 143 -10.16 -3.40 -8.26
N ASP A 144 -10.80 -2.31 -8.71
CA ASP A 144 -11.50 -2.28 -9.99
C ASP A 144 -10.50 -2.41 -11.15
N ILE A 145 -9.37 -1.69 -11.05
CA ILE A 145 -8.28 -1.75 -12.05
C ILE A 145 -7.69 -3.16 -12.10
N LEU A 146 -7.31 -3.72 -10.96
CA LEU A 146 -6.72 -5.06 -10.89
C LEU A 146 -7.71 -6.14 -11.35
N SER A 147 -9.01 -5.97 -11.09
CA SER A 147 -10.06 -6.86 -11.60
C SER A 147 -10.18 -6.79 -13.13
N GLU A 148 -10.07 -5.59 -13.70
CA GLU A 148 -10.06 -5.40 -15.16
C GLU A 148 -8.82 -6.05 -15.78
N VAL A 149 -7.63 -5.86 -15.18
CA VAL A 149 -6.40 -6.55 -15.59
C VAL A 149 -6.59 -8.07 -15.55
N LEU A 150 -7.05 -8.63 -14.43
CA LEU A 150 -7.27 -10.08 -14.30
C LEU A 150 -8.29 -10.60 -15.32
N THR A 151 -9.29 -9.80 -15.69
CA THR A 151 -10.27 -10.16 -16.72
C THR A 151 -9.63 -10.19 -18.11
N MET A 152 -8.80 -9.21 -18.45
CA MET A 152 -8.06 -9.19 -19.71
C MET A 152 -7.07 -10.35 -19.80
N VAL A 153 -6.36 -10.63 -18.71
CA VAL A 153 -5.38 -11.72 -18.58
C VAL A 153 -6.05 -13.07 -18.82
N ARG A 154 -7.23 -13.31 -18.23
CA ARG A 154 -8.04 -14.50 -18.52
C ARG A 154 -8.49 -14.55 -19.97
N GLY A 155 -9.02 -13.44 -20.50
CA GLY A 155 -9.57 -13.39 -21.87
C GLY A 155 -8.53 -13.61 -22.97
N HIS A 156 -7.29 -13.16 -22.77
CA HIS A 156 -6.19 -13.30 -23.74
C HIS A 156 -5.23 -14.45 -23.40
N HIS A 157 -5.56 -15.28 -22.39
CA HIS A 157 -4.77 -16.46 -22.00
C HIS A 157 -3.34 -16.12 -21.56
N VAL A 158 -3.13 -14.97 -20.92
CA VAL A 158 -1.82 -14.58 -20.38
C VAL A 158 -1.58 -15.32 -19.05
N ARG A 159 -0.85 -16.43 -19.08
CA ARG A 159 -0.69 -17.32 -17.90
C ARG A 159 0.45 -16.86 -17.00
N PHE A 160 0.16 -16.13 -15.93
CA PHE A 160 1.19 -15.67 -14.98
C PHE A 160 1.80 -16.79 -14.13
N GLU A 161 3.00 -16.49 -13.62
CA GLU A 161 3.66 -17.27 -12.58
C GLU A 161 2.83 -17.23 -11.28
N GLY A 162 2.73 -18.36 -10.58
CA GLY A 162 1.90 -18.47 -9.37
C GLY A 162 2.26 -17.45 -8.29
N ASP A 163 3.56 -17.18 -8.10
CA ASP A 163 4.04 -16.20 -7.14
C ASP A 163 3.59 -14.78 -7.47
N PHE A 164 3.56 -14.42 -8.76
CA PHE A 164 3.10 -13.11 -9.21
C PHE A 164 1.60 -12.93 -8.95
N VAL A 165 0.81 -13.96 -9.24
CA VAL A 165 -0.64 -13.96 -8.95
C VAL A 165 -0.88 -13.79 -7.45
N ASN A 166 -0.09 -14.45 -6.62
CA ASN A 166 -0.22 -14.34 -5.16
C ASN A 166 0.05 -12.92 -4.66
N VAL A 167 1.03 -12.19 -5.22
CA VAL A 167 1.26 -10.77 -4.92
C VAL A 167 0.05 -9.91 -5.29
N VAL A 168 -0.52 -10.12 -6.49
CA VAL A 168 -1.71 -9.37 -6.94
C VAL A 168 -2.91 -9.64 -6.04
N ILE A 169 -3.17 -10.89 -5.68
CA ILE A 169 -4.26 -11.27 -4.77
C ILE A 169 -4.02 -10.67 -3.38
N SER A 170 -2.79 -10.69 -2.89
CA SER A 170 -2.45 -10.09 -1.59
C SER A 170 -2.75 -8.58 -1.57
N CYS A 171 -2.43 -7.85 -2.64
CA CYS A 171 -2.79 -6.43 -2.77
C CYS A 171 -4.31 -6.22 -2.79
N LEU A 172 -5.06 -7.05 -3.53
CA LEU A 172 -6.53 -6.99 -3.58
C LEU A 172 -7.17 -7.23 -2.20
N LEU A 173 -6.67 -8.23 -1.46
CA LEU A 173 -7.16 -8.53 -0.12
C LEU A 173 -6.82 -7.41 0.86
N LEU A 174 -5.60 -6.87 0.81
CA LEU A 174 -5.21 -5.73 1.64
C LEU A 174 -6.06 -4.49 1.37
N GLU A 175 -6.37 -4.19 0.11
CA GLU A 175 -7.30 -3.11 -0.22
C GLU A 175 -8.71 -3.41 0.27
N GLY A 176 -9.23 -4.61 0.04
CA GLY A 176 -10.57 -5.01 0.48
C GLY A 176 -10.74 -4.89 1.98
N ILE A 177 -9.77 -5.39 2.76
CA ILE A 177 -9.75 -5.25 4.22
C ILE A 177 -9.60 -3.78 4.62
N GLY A 178 -8.69 -3.05 3.99
CA GLY A 178 -8.45 -1.63 4.27
C GLY A 178 -9.70 -0.77 4.05
N ARG A 179 -10.43 -1.00 2.96
CA ARG A 179 -11.69 -0.31 2.66
C ARG A 179 -12.85 -0.75 3.54
N SER A 180 -12.87 -2.03 3.95
CA SER A 180 -13.85 -2.50 4.94
C SER A 180 -13.66 -1.83 6.31
N LEU A 181 -12.42 -1.49 6.68
CA LEU A 181 -12.10 -0.79 7.93
C LEU A 181 -12.26 0.73 7.80
N ASN A 182 -11.90 1.31 6.66
CA ASN A 182 -12.06 2.72 6.37
C ASN A 182 -12.51 2.90 4.90
N PRO A 183 -13.81 3.15 4.66
CA PRO A 183 -14.35 3.33 3.31
C PRO A 183 -13.68 4.46 2.51
N ASN A 184 -13.16 5.48 3.21
CA ASN A 184 -12.51 6.65 2.64
C ASN A 184 -10.98 6.50 2.54
N LEU A 185 -10.46 5.27 2.69
CA LEU A 185 -9.02 5.00 2.60
C LEU A 185 -8.49 5.34 1.20
N ASP A 186 -7.58 6.31 1.14
CA ASP A 186 -6.72 6.55 -0.01
C ASP A 186 -5.39 5.82 0.17
N LEU A 187 -5.24 4.70 -0.53
CA LEU A 187 -4.04 3.87 -0.52
C LEU A 187 -2.82 4.61 -1.07
N PHE A 188 -2.99 5.48 -2.07
CA PHE A 188 -1.88 6.25 -2.64
C PHE A 188 -1.36 7.26 -1.61
N LYS A 189 -2.27 8.01 -0.96
CA LYS A 189 -1.89 8.96 0.10
C LYS A 189 -1.19 8.25 1.26
N SER A 190 -1.68 7.08 1.65
CA SER A 190 -1.12 6.28 2.75
C SER A 190 0.25 5.68 2.42
N ALA A 191 0.52 5.38 1.14
CA ALA A 191 1.79 4.82 0.68
C ALA A 191 2.90 5.88 0.50
N LEU A 192 2.56 7.16 0.33
CA LEU A 192 3.53 8.23 0.09
C LEU A 192 4.72 8.27 1.09
N PRO A 193 4.52 8.17 2.43
CA PRO A 193 5.63 8.20 3.38
C PRO A 193 6.57 6.99 3.23
N ILE A 194 6.02 5.83 2.92
CA ILE A 194 6.77 4.59 2.71
C ILE A 194 7.59 4.69 1.41
N LEU A 195 6.96 5.19 0.35
CA LEU A 195 7.63 5.44 -0.93
C LEU A 195 8.77 6.47 -0.79
N ARG A 196 8.58 7.50 0.06
CA ARG A 196 9.63 8.47 0.39
C ARG A 196 10.80 7.85 1.15
N GLN A 197 10.54 7.02 2.16
CA GLN A 197 11.59 6.32 2.91
C GLN A 197 12.36 5.32 2.04
N LEU A 198 11.67 4.60 1.17
CA LEU A 198 12.30 3.68 0.21
C LEU A 198 13.15 4.44 -0.83
N GLY A 199 12.75 5.65 -1.21
CA GLY A 199 13.52 6.52 -2.09
C GLY A 199 14.67 7.28 -1.41
N SER A 200 14.66 7.44 -0.08
CA SER A 200 15.68 8.20 0.66
C SER A 200 16.70 7.36 1.45
N GLY A 201 16.46 6.06 1.62
CA GLY A 201 17.34 5.15 2.35
C GLY A 201 18.54 4.62 1.53
N SER A 202 19.51 3.98 2.18
CA SER A 202 20.71 3.37 1.56
C SER A 202 20.44 2.40 0.40
N SER A 203 19.24 1.81 0.32
CA SER A 203 18.78 1.06 -0.86
C SER A 203 18.69 1.91 -2.13
N PHE A 204 18.48 3.23 -2.04
CA PHE A 204 18.54 4.15 -3.17
C PHE A 204 19.96 4.25 -3.74
N LEU A 205 20.99 4.32 -2.88
CA LEU A 205 22.40 4.32 -3.31
C LEU A 205 22.83 2.99 -3.93
N GLU A 206 22.32 1.85 -3.42
CA GLU A 206 22.54 0.54 -4.05
C GLU A 206 21.79 0.39 -5.39
N THR A 207 20.54 0.86 -5.46
CA THR A 207 19.70 0.82 -6.69
C THR A 207 20.25 1.76 -7.78
N VAL A 208 20.81 2.90 -7.39
CA VAL A 208 21.53 3.82 -8.29
C VAL A 208 22.88 3.23 -8.71
N ARG A 209 23.62 2.54 -7.83
CA ARG A 209 24.85 1.83 -8.20
C ARG A 209 24.60 0.61 -9.10
N SER A 210 23.43 -0.02 -9.02
CA SER A 210 23.02 -1.09 -9.95
C SER A 210 22.47 -0.56 -11.29
N GLY A 211 22.47 0.75 -11.51
CA GLY A 211 22.09 1.38 -12.78
C GLY A 211 20.60 1.58 -13.00
N ASP A 212 19.78 1.46 -11.94
CA ASP A 212 18.32 1.42 -12.05
C ASP A 212 17.69 2.80 -11.74
N TYR A 213 17.88 3.74 -12.68
CA TYR A 213 17.50 5.15 -12.54
C TYR A 213 15.98 5.43 -12.45
N SER A 214 15.08 4.46 -12.66
CA SER A 214 13.63 4.75 -12.68
C SER A 214 13.00 4.93 -11.31
N MET A 215 13.48 4.26 -10.27
CA MET A 215 12.92 4.46 -8.93
C MET A 215 13.16 5.90 -8.47
N LEU A 216 14.21 6.52 -8.99
CA LEU A 216 14.51 7.94 -8.85
C LEU A 216 13.47 8.79 -9.59
N TRP A 217 13.09 8.45 -10.82
CA TRP A 217 12.02 9.16 -11.56
C TRP A 217 10.64 9.00 -10.93
N VAL A 218 10.30 7.80 -10.43
CA VAL A 218 9.08 7.55 -9.66
C VAL A 218 9.06 8.40 -8.39
N TRP A 219 10.18 8.43 -7.66
CA TRP A 219 10.33 9.28 -6.47
C TRP A 219 10.24 10.77 -6.79
N VAL A 220 10.94 11.26 -7.83
CA VAL A 220 10.87 12.66 -8.29
C VAL A 220 9.44 13.02 -8.69
N GLY A 221 8.74 12.16 -9.42
CA GLY A 221 7.34 12.37 -9.80
C GLY A 221 6.40 12.43 -8.60
N LEU A 222 6.61 11.55 -7.61
CA LEU A 222 5.84 11.56 -6.35
C LEU A 222 6.14 12.80 -5.49
N GLU A 223 7.39 13.24 -5.43
CA GLU A 223 7.80 14.40 -4.63
C GLU A 223 7.32 15.71 -5.27
N ALA A 224 7.47 15.87 -6.59
CA ALA A 224 6.90 16.99 -7.34
C ALA A 224 5.38 17.08 -7.16
N ARG A 225 4.70 15.93 -7.12
CA ARG A 225 3.25 15.85 -6.87
C ARG A 225 2.89 16.23 -5.43
N GLY A 226 3.69 15.81 -4.44
CA GLY A 226 3.54 16.22 -3.05
C GLY A 226 3.71 17.73 -2.86
N MET A 227 4.67 18.34 -3.56
CA MET A 227 4.90 19.80 -3.52
C MET A 227 3.74 20.58 -4.16
N LEU A 228 3.18 20.08 -5.27
CA LEU A 228 2.01 20.67 -5.92
C LEU A 228 0.76 20.59 -5.03
N GLN A 229 0.50 19.46 -4.38
CA GLN A 229 -0.61 19.34 -3.43
C GLN A 229 -0.45 20.26 -2.22
N ALA A 230 0.74 20.31 -1.62
CA ALA A 230 1.01 21.20 -0.49
C ALA A 230 0.84 22.69 -0.86
N SER A 231 1.18 23.05 -2.11
CA SER A 231 1.01 24.40 -2.62
C SER A 231 -0.47 24.76 -2.86
N VAL A 232 -1.27 23.82 -3.40
CA VAL A 232 -2.72 24.04 -3.59
C VAL A 232 -3.45 24.14 -2.25
N GLU A 233 -3.14 23.25 -1.30
CA GLU A 233 -3.74 23.26 0.04
C GLU A 233 -3.31 24.51 0.83
N SER A 234 -2.06 24.96 0.68
CA SER A 234 -1.58 26.22 1.25
C SER A 234 -2.24 27.45 0.62
N VAL A 235 -2.46 27.47 -0.71
CA VAL A 235 -3.15 28.57 -1.38
C VAL A 235 -4.63 28.60 -0.99
N GLU A 236 -5.29 27.44 -0.94
CA GLU A 236 -6.68 27.34 -0.49
C GLU A 236 -6.84 27.79 0.97
N HIS A 237 -5.89 27.43 1.85
CA HIS A 237 -5.81 27.94 3.21
C HIS A 237 -5.61 29.47 3.22
N CYS A 238 -4.68 30.00 2.44
CA CYS A 238 -4.45 31.45 2.38
C CYS A 238 -5.64 32.25 1.81
N VAL A 239 -6.44 31.67 0.90
CA VAL A 239 -7.69 32.27 0.41
C VAL A 239 -8.80 32.18 1.46
N LYS A 240 -8.95 31.03 2.11
CA LYS A 240 -10.00 30.77 3.11
C LYS A 240 -9.83 31.61 4.38
N TYR A 241 -8.60 31.95 4.73
CA TYR A 241 -8.26 32.81 5.87
C TYR A 241 -7.92 34.26 5.45
N ASP A 242 -8.25 34.66 4.21
CA ASP A 242 -8.11 36.01 3.66
C ASP A 242 -6.69 36.61 3.83
N GLN A 243 -5.66 35.75 3.76
CA GLN A 243 -4.25 36.13 3.94
C GLN A 243 -3.59 36.63 2.64
N LEU A 244 -4.24 36.44 1.48
CA LEU A 244 -3.74 36.89 0.18
C LEU A 244 -4.26 38.28 -0.23
N SER A 245 -5.39 38.72 0.32
CA SER A 245 -5.94 40.06 0.13
C SER A 245 -6.71 40.49 1.37
N PRO A 246 -6.02 40.82 2.49
CA PRO A 246 -6.69 41.29 3.69
C PRO A 246 -7.52 42.52 3.33
N ASN A 247 -8.84 42.44 3.56
CA ASN A 247 -9.72 43.59 3.37
C ASN A 247 -9.24 44.76 4.25
N ILE A 248 -8.83 45.86 3.60
CA ILE A 248 -8.72 47.19 4.20
C ILE A 248 -10.09 47.85 4.12
#